data_AF-A0AAU3UJ57-F1
#
_entry.id   AF-A0AAU3UJ57-F1
#
_cell.length_a   1.000
_cell.length_b   1.000
_cell.length_c   1.000
_cell.angle_alpha   90.00
_cell.angle_beta   90.00
_cell.angle_gamma   90.00
#
_symmetry.space_group_name_H-M   'P 1'
#
loop_
_entity.id
_entity.type
_entity.pdbx_description
1 polymer ?
#
loop_
_entity_poly.entity_id
_entity_poly.type
_entity_poly.pdbx_seq_one_letter_code
_entity_poly.pdbx_strand_id
1 'polypeptide(L)'
;MVADRSEAALASVRPGGRSAQSDGESGRPDSEPGPRRRPKNRKAQIVRVAARAFAERGYHPVGVDEIAAEVGISGPALYRHFTNKYALLVAAAEGGAQQLLDAARAADNPDLEPEPRLTALIRGIAEYTIEVRREGGLYRWERRYLEREDRARIRVVYNAVHDTLAGPIADLHPDADPADPADTQLRAAAVLSAIGSITAHRTALSTTRLVNLIGEICWDILRTDLPPAPGPIGGDPVIRGLPVISKREQLLTEAIRIFGRQGYHEASIEEIGAAASINASSVYRYFASKADLLAAAFHRTGERVAIGNNEALAEATSRADAAVRIADRFARMTFVMPEILPVYFAEFSNLPASEQHRLRSIQRQNVLEWANLLDGDQVEARFRVHAAIAQVIDVGRWMHFDARNENLARVGALMRAVLLGTA
;
A
#
# COMPACT_ATOMS: atom_id res chain seq x y z
N MET A 1 14.55 8.29 -26.25
CA MET A 1 15.40 8.21 -25.03
C MET A 1 14.47 8.25 -23.83
N VAL A 2 13.75 7.16 -23.50
CA VAL A 2 14.21 5.96 -22.72
C VAL A 2 14.44 6.37 -21.25
N ALA A 3 13.72 5.86 -20.22
CA ALA A 3 12.65 4.87 -20.16
C ALA A 3 11.71 5.10 -18.94
N ASP A 4 10.49 4.52 -18.97
CA ASP A 4 9.88 3.69 -17.91
C ASP A 4 8.44 3.31 -18.33
N ARG A 5 8.30 2.19 -19.04
CA ARG A 5 7.02 1.62 -19.52
C ARG A 5 7.12 0.11 -19.66
N SER A 6 5.99 -0.57 -19.49
CA SER A 6 5.83 -2.00 -19.77
C SER A 6 6.05 -2.30 -21.26
N GLU A 7 6.97 -3.21 -21.58
CA GLU A 7 7.15 -3.72 -22.93
C GLU A 7 7.56 -5.21 -22.88
N ALA A 8 6.60 -6.10 -23.17
CA ALA A 8 6.85 -7.51 -23.45
C ALA A 8 5.69 -8.10 -24.28
N ALA A 9 6.05 -8.64 -25.45
CA ALA A 9 5.28 -9.51 -26.35
C ALA A 9 4.24 -8.92 -27.32
N LEU A 10 4.18 -9.58 -28.50
CA LEU A 10 3.29 -9.40 -29.68
C LEU A 10 3.68 -8.23 -30.63
N ALA A 11 3.90 -8.42 -31.94
CA ALA A 11 3.81 -9.61 -32.80
C ALA A 11 4.71 -9.48 -34.08
N SER A 12 4.72 -10.51 -34.93
CA SER A 12 5.44 -10.61 -36.24
C SER A 12 4.60 -10.04 -37.42
N VAL A 13 5.05 -9.89 -38.70
CA VAL A 13 5.90 -10.73 -39.57
C VAL A 13 6.70 -9.90 -40.63
N ARG A 14 7.76 -10.54 -41.17
CA ARG A 14 8.56 -10.35 -42.43
C ARG A 14 7.76 -9.93 -43.71
N PRO A 15 8.41 -9.56 -44.88
CA PRO A 15 9.72 -10.04 -45.37
C PRO A 15 10.65 -9.12 -46.24
N GLY A 16 11.87 -9.63 -46.49
CA GLY A 16 12.77 -9.28 -47.62
C GLY A 16 13.94 -8.33 -47.28
N GLY A 17 15.19 -8.56 -47.71
CA GLY A 17 15.80 -9.71 -48.41
C GLY A 17 17.27 -9.44 -48.81
N ARG A 18 18.00 -10.49 -49.23
CA ARG A 18 19.42 -10.51 -49.72
C ARG A 18 20.53 -10.18 -48.70
N SER A 19 21.76 -10.72 -48.77
CA SER A 19 22.30 -11.96 -49.39
C SER A 19 23.81 -12.09 -49.08
N ALA A 20 24.31 -13.25 -48.63
CA ALA A 20 25.69 -13.72 -48.86
C ALA A 20 25.87 -15.22 -48.48
N GLN A 21 26.65 -15.93 -49.31
CA GLN A 21 27.29 -17.23 -49.06
C GLN A 21 28.30 -17.17 -47.88
N SER A 22 28.82 -18.23 -47.27
CA SER A 22 28.55 -19.69 -47.26
C SER A 22 29.18 -20.25 -45.95
N ASP A 23 29.38 -21.54 -45.63
CA ASP A 23 29.29 -22.83 -46.37
C ASP A 23 28.73 -23.95 -45.46
N GLY A 24 28.81 -25.22 -45.88
CA GLY A 24 28.18 -26.35 -45.17
C GLY A 24 29.12 -27.43 -44.61
N GLU A 25 28.60 -28.21 -43.65
CA GLU A 25 28.98 -29.61 -43.45
C GLU A 25 27.84 -30.39 -42.74
N SER A 26 27.83 -31.71 -42.88
CA SER A 26 26.67 -32.58 -42.56
C SER A 26 26.91 -33.50 -41.36
N GLY A 27 25.92 -33.69 -40.48
CA GLY A 27 26.13 -34.48 -39.24
C GLY A 27 24.92 -34.86 -38.37
N ARG A 28 24.07 -35.78 -38.86
CA ARG A 28 23.16 -36.71 -38.12
C ARG A 28 22.06 -36.17 -37.16
N PRO A 29 20.93 -36.91 -36.98
CA PRO A 29 19.78 -36.50 -36.17
C PRO A 29 19.74 -37.11 -34.75
N ASP A 30 18.77 -36.59 -33.98
CA ASP A 30 18.13 -37.11 -32.75
C ASP A 30 18.96 -37.36 -31.49
N SER A 31 18.72 -36.47 -30.51
CA SER A 31 18.69 -36.82 -29.09
C SER A 31 17.51 -36.11 -28.43
N GLU A 32 16.47 -36.86 -28.04
CA GLU A 32 15.34 -36.31 -27.28
C GLU A 32 15.82 -35.74 -25.93
N PRO A 33 15.39 -34.52 -25.53
CA PRO A 33 15.67 -34.01 -24.20
C PRO A 33 14.80 -34.76 -23.17
N GLY A 34 15.40 -35.76 -22.52
CA GLY A 34 14.79 -36.54 -21.44
C GLY A 34 14.19 -35.68 -20.31
N PRO A 35 13.33 -36.26 -19.45
CA PRO A 35 12.41 -35.51 -18.59
C PRO A 35 13.14 -34.51 -17.69
N ARG A 36 13.01 -33.22 -18.04
CA ARG A 36 13.62 -32.09 -17.31
C ARG A 36 13.26 -32.18 -15.82
N ARG A 37 14.27 -32.52 -15.00
CA ARG A 37 14.18 -32.70 -13.55
C ARG A 37 13.40 -31.55 -12.92
N ARG A 38 12.20 -31.85 -12.40
CA ARG A 38 11.23 -30.87 -11.90
C ARG A 38 11.90 -29.95 -10.86
N PRO A 39 12.01 -28.63 -11.09
CA PRO A 39 12.67 -27.74 -10.13
C PRO A 39 11.95 -27.80 -8.78
N LYS A 40 12.68 -28.13 -7.71
CA LYS A 40 12.13 -28.25 -6.35
C LYS A 40 11.43 -26.95 -5.87
N ASN A 41 11.71 -25.82 -6.51
CA ASN A 41 11.20 -24.50 -6.15
C ASN A 41 10.05 -23.97 -7.04
N ARG A 42 9.42 -24.82 -7.88
CA ARG A 42 8.40 -24.35 -8.85
C ARG A 42 7.19 -23.67 -8.19
N LYS A 43 6.70 -24.18 -7.06
CA LYS A 43 5.55 -23.58 -6.35
C LYS A 43 5.87 -22.16 -5.86
N ALA A 44 7.02 -21.94 -5.25
CA ALA A 44 7.39 -20.61 -4.76
C ALA A 44 7.72 -19.63 -5.90
N GLN A 45 8.23 -20.11 -7.04
CA GLN A 45 8.38 -19.26 -8.24
C GLN A 45 7.02 -18.77 -8.76
N ILE A 46 6.02 -19.65 -8.86
CA ILE A 46 4.65 -19.26 -9.24
C ILE A 46 4.10 -18.23 -8.25
N VAL A 47 4.27 -18.47 -6.95
CA VAL A 47 3.85 -17.57 -5.88
C VAL A 47 4.51 -16.19 -5.99
N ARG A 48 5.84 -16.11 -6.20
CA ARG A 48 6.55 -14.82 -6.31
C ARG A 48 6.10 -14.01 -7.53
N VAL A 49 5.98 -14.66 -8.70
CA VAL A 49 5.48 -14.01 -9.93
C VAL A 49 4.04 -13.51 -9.73
N ALA A 50 3.17 -14.32 -9.14
CA ALA A 50 1.80 -13.92 -8.84
C ALA A 50 1.73 -12.76 -7.84
N ALA A 51 2.54 -12.80 -6.77
CA ALA A 51 2.59 -11.75 -5.76
C ALA A 51 2.97 -10.40 -6.39
N ARG A 52 4.01 -10.39 -7.22
CA ARG A 52 4.42 -9.20 -7.99
C ARG A 52 3.32 -8.75 -8.96
N ALA A 53 2.73 -9.66 -9.73
CA ALA A 53 1.69 -9.31 -10.71
C ALA A 53 0.47 -8.66 -10.04
N PHE A 54 -0.04 -9.25 -8.95
CA PHE A 54 -1.14 -8.70 -8.17
C PHE A 54 -0.77 -7.39 -7.45
N ALA A 55 0.44 -7.26 -6.90
CA ALA A 55 0.90 -6.01 -6.27
C ALA A 55 1.11 -4.86 -7.27
N GLU A 56 1.48 -5.16 -8.52
CA GLU A 56 1.74 -4.14 -9.56
C GLU A 56 0.47 -3.73 -10.34
N ARG A 57 -0.55 -4.59 -10.43
CA ARG A 57 -1.74 -4.36 -11.29
C ARG A 57 -3.10 -4.60 -10.61
N GLY A 58 -3.11 -4.97 -9.34
CA GLY A 58 -4.32 -5.39 -8.61
C GLY A 58 -4.75 -6.82 -8.96
N TYR A 59 -5.64 -7.39 -8.14
CA TYR A 59 -6.07 -8.78 -8.26
C TYR A 59 -6.84 -9.04 -9.55
N HIS A 60 -7.92 -8.30 -9.84
CA HIS A 60 -8.83 -8.62 -10.94
C HIS A 60 -8.18 -8.55 -12.34
N PRO A 61 -7.39 -7.51 -12.72
CA PRO A 61 -6.83 -7.40 -14.07
C PRO A 61 -5.80 -8.47 -14.45
N VAL A 62 -5.24 -9.18 -13.47
CA VAL A 62 -4.17 -10.17 -13.68
C VAL A 62 -4.73 -11.52 -14.14
N GLY A 63 -4.26 -12.04 -15.27
CA GLY A 63 -4.65 -13.34 -15.81
C GLY A 63 -3.84 -14.50 -15.21
N VAL A 64 -4.42 -15.70 -15.14
CA VAL A 64 -3.67 -16.90 -14.71
C VAL A 64 -2.67 -17.34 -15.80
N ASP A 65 -3.04 -17.20 -17.08
CA ASP A 65 -2.19 -17.61 -18.19
C ASP A 65 -0.96 -16.73 -18.40
N GLU A 66 -1.03 -15.42 -18.09
CA GLU A 66 0.15 -14.54 -18.12
C GLU A 66 1.12 -14.84 -16.97
N ILE A 67 0.62 -15.18 -15.76
CA ILE A 67 1.47 -15.69 -14.66
C ILE A 67 2.14 -17.00 -15.09
N ALA A 68 1.40 -17.91 -15.72
CA ALA A 68 1.95 -19.16 -16.24
C ALA A 68 3.06 -18.90 -17.28
N ALA A 69 2.82 -17.97 -18.21
CA ALA A 69 3.78 -17.57 -19.23
C ALA A 69 5.07 -16.97 -18.63
N GLU A 70 4.97 -16.04 -17.68
CA GLU A 70 6.15 -15.44 -17.00
C GLU A 70 6.95 -16.48 -16.19
N VAL A 71 6.28 -17.51 -15.66
CA VAL A 71 6.94 -18.67 -15.00
C VAL A 71 7.55 -19.66 -16.01
N GLY A 72 7.19 -19.59 -17.28
CA GLY A 72 7.60 -20.53 -18.33
C GLY A 72 6.88 -21.88 -18.26
N ILE A 73 5.57 -21.87 -17.94
CA ILE A 73 4.68 -23.04 -17.93
C ILE A 73 3.36 -22.73 -18.65
N SER A 74 2.58 -23.75 -19.02
CA SER A 74 1.23 -23.53 -19.57
C SER A 74 0.20 -23.26 -18.46
N GLY A 75 -0.90 -22.58 -18.78
CA GLY A 75 -2.04 -22.39 -17.86
C GLY A 75 -2.51 -23.69 -17.19
N PRO A 76 -2.80 -24.76 -17.96
CA PRO A 76 -3.12 -26.08 -17.41
C PRO A 76 -2.04 -26.70 -16.51
N ALA A 77 -0.77 -26.27 -16.63
CA ALA A 77 0.29 -26.67 -15.72
C ALA A 77 0.30 -25.88 -14.41
N LEU A 78 -0.11 -24.62 -14.43
CA LEU A 78 -0.32 -23.81 -13.22
C LEU A 78 -1.51 -24.33 -12.40
N TYR A 79 -2.60 -24.73 -13.05
CA TYR A 79 -3.76 -25.32 -12.37
C TYR A 79 -3.47 -26.63 -11.62
N ARG A 80 -2.36 -27.32 -11.93
CA ARG A 80 -1.86 -28.47 -11.13
C ARG A 80 -1.15 -28.07 -9.83
N HIS A 81 -0.89 -26.79 -9.63
CA HIS A 81 -0.28 -26.23 -8.41
C HIS A 81 -1.28 -25.43 -7.57
N PHE A 82 -2.28 -24.78 -8.19
CA PHE A 82 -3.32 -23.99 -7.55
C PHE A 82 -4.65 -24.21 -8.25
N THR A 83 -5.71 -24.55 -7.50
CA THR A 83 -7.02 -24.90 -8.05
C THR A 83 -7.69 -23.76 -8.83
N ASN A 84 -7.44 -22.52 -8.43
CA ASN A 84 -7.94 -21.32 -9.08
C ASN A 84 -7.03 -20.11 -8.77
N LYS A 85 -7.35 -18.97 -9.39
CA LYS A 85 -6.65 -17.68 -9.17
C LYS A 85 -6.69 -17.21 -7.71
N TYR A 86 -7.78 -17.51 -7.00
CA TYR A 86 -7.96 -17.13 -5.60
C TYR A 86 -7.00 -17.88 -4.67
N ALA A 87 -6.89 -19.20 -4.81
CA ALA A 87 -5.93 -20.03 -4.06
C ALA A 87 -4.46 -19.59 -4.29
N LEU A 88 -4.16 -19.02 -5.46
CA LEU A 88 -2.87 -18.42 -5.75
C LEU A 88 -2.68 -17.06 -5.06
N LEU A 89 -3.71 -16.21 -4.97
CA LEU A 89 -3.69 -14.98 -4.18
C LEU A 89 -3.45 -15.28 -2.69
N VAL A 90 -4.19 -16.24 -2.12
CA VAL A 90 -4.05 -16.67 -0.71
C VAL A 90 -2.62 -17.13 -0.46
N ALA A 91 -2.08 -18.03 -1.28
CA ALA A 91 -0.71 -18.54 -1.12
C ALA A 91 0.36 -17.46 -1.30
N ALA A 92 0.10 -16.42 -2.09
CA ALA A 92 0.99 -15.26 -2.23
C ALA A 92 0.95 -14.34 -1.02
N ALA A 93 -0.22 -14.08 -0.45
CA ALA A 93 -0.37 -13.28 0.76
C ALA A 93 0.18 -14.01 2.01
N GLU A 94 -0.15 -15.29 2.20
CA GLU A 94 0.38 -16.14 3.27
C GLU A 94 1.91 -16.29 3.15
N GLY A 95 2.42 -16.55 1.95
CA GLY A 95 3.87 -16.70 1.71
C GLY A 95 4.66 -15.42 1.99
N GLY A 96 4.16 -14.26 1.56
CA GLY A 96 4.80 -12.97 1.82
C GLY A 96 4.77 -12.57 3.30
N ALA A 97 3.68 -12.87 4.01
CA ALA A 97 3.57 -12.64 5.44
C ALA A 97 4.53 -13.54 6.25
N GLN A 98 4.63 -14.83 5.90
CA GLN A 98 5.53 -15.76 6.57
C GLN A 98 7.01 -15.37 6.35
N GLN A 99 7.39 -15.00 5.13
CA GLN A 99 8.75 -14.57 4.83
C GLN A 99 9.15 -13.27 5.59
N LEU A 100 8.19 -12.35 5.80
CA LEU A 100 8.41 -11.17 6.64
C LEU A 100 8.62 -11.54 8.12
N LEU A 101 7.85 -12.50 8.65
CA LEU A 101 8.03 -13.01 10.01
C LEU A 101 9.34 -13.77 10.19
N ASP A 102 9.74 -14.55 9.19
CA ASP A 102 11.01 -15.27 9.20
C ASP A 102 12.20 -14.29 9.16
N ALA A 103 12.11 -13.20 8.37
CA ALA A 103 13.10 -12.13 8.35
C ALA A 103 13.20 -11.37 9.69
N ALA A 104 12.06 -11.03 10.30
CA ALA A 104 12.04 -10.40 11.63
C ALA A 104 12.68 -11.30 12.70
N ARG A 105 12.32 -12.60 12.72
CA ARG A 105 12.91 -13.59 13.65
C ARG A 105 14.39 -13.85 13.42
N ALA A 106 14.86 -13.80 12.17
CA ALA A 106 16.29 -13.94 11.86
C ALA A 106 17.12 -12.71 12.26
N ALA A 107 16.49 -11.54 12.37
CA ALA A 107 17.10 -10.30 12.82
C ALA A 107 17.00 -10.10 14.35
N ASP A 108 16.09 -10.80 15.03
CA ASP A 108 15.95 -10.73 16.48
C ASP A 108 17.13 -11.39 17.19
N ASN A 109 17.69 -10.68 18.17
CA ASN A 109 18.65 -11.23 19.12
C ASN A 109 18.25 -10.83 20.54
N PRO A 110 17.57 -11.72 21.29
CA PRO A 110 17.13 -11.46 22.66
C PRO A 110 18.26 -11.22 23.67
N ASP A 111 19.52 -11.57 23.34
CA ASP A 111 20.68 -11.35 24.22
C ASP A 111 21.24 -9.92 24.12
N LEU A 112 20.66 -9.06 23.28
CA LEU A 112 21.03 -7.65 23.13
C LEU A 112 20.15 -6.73 23.98
N GLU A 113 20.77 -5.65 24.48
CA GLU A 113 20.07 -4.50 25.04
C GLU A 113 19.01 -3.92 24.07
N PRO A 114 17.94 -3.25 24.56
CA PRO A 114 16.78 -2.89 23.75
C PRO A 114 17.08 -2.07 22.48
N GLU A 115 17.93 -1.04 22.57
CA GLU A 115 18.26 -0.18 21.42
C GLU A 115 19.09 -0.90 20.33
N PRO A 116 20.18 -1.63 20.67
CA PRO A 116 20.86 -2.51 19.71
C PRO A 116 19.94 -3.59 19.10
N ARG A 117 19.05 -4.18 19.90
CA ARG A 117 18.07 -5.19 19.45
C ARG A 117 17.07 -4.61 18.45
N LEU A 118 16.48 -3.45 18.75
CA LEU A 118 15.59 -2.73 17.83
C LEU A 118 16.32 -2.29 16.55
N THR A 119 17.56 -1.84 16.66
CA THR A 119 18.38 -1.47 15.49
C THR A 119 18.59 -2.67 14.56
N ALA A 120 18.85 -3.86 15.11
CA ALA A 120 18.98 -5.09 14.33
C ALA A 120 17.65 -5.49 13.65
N LEU A 121 16.54 -5.49 14.40
CA LEU A 121 15.20 -5.77 13.90
C LEU A 121 14.77 -4.81 12.77
N ILE A 122 14.86 -3.49 13.00
CA ILE A 122 14.52 -2.46 12.01
C ILE A 122 15.35 -2.65 10.74
N ARG A 123 16.68 -2.85 10.88
CA ARG A 123 17.56 -3.06 9.72
C ARG A 123 17.18 -4.32 8.93
N GLY A 124 17.03 -5.47 9.59
CA GLY A 124 16.72 -6.73 8.92
C GLY A 124 15.36 -6.73 8.22
N ILE A 125 14.34 -6.14 8.86
CA ILE A 125 13.00 -5.98 8.27
C ILE A 125 13.05 -4.99 7.09
N ALA A 126 13.82 -3.90 7.19
CA ALA A 126 14.01 -2.95 6.09
C ALA A 126 14.77 -3.56 4.90
N GLU A 127 15.88 -4.24 5.13
CA GLU A 127 16.67 -4.93 4.10
C GLU A 127 15.82 -5.96 3.33
N TYR A 128 15.08 -6.81 4.05
CA TYR A 128 14.12 -7.74 3.44
C TYR A 128 13.04 -7.02 2.63
N THR A 129 12.42 -5.97 3.19
CA THR A 129 11.36 -5.21 2.50
C THR A 129 11.86 -4.48 1.25
N ILE A 130 13.15 -4.11 1.20
CA ILE A 130 13.82 -3.57 0.02
C ILE A 130 14.02 -4.65 -1.05
N GLU A 131 14.42 -5.88 -0.66
CA GLU A 131 14.56 -7.01 -1.59
C GLU A 131 13.21 -7.34 -2.25
N VAL A 132 12.14 -7.48 -1.46
CA VAL A 132 10.80 -7.84 -1.95
C VAL A 132 9.91 -6.63 -2.28
N ARG A 133 10.51 -5.46 -2.56
CA ARG A 133 9.78 -4.18 -2.77
C ARG A 133 8.75 -4.23 -3.91
N ARG A 134 8.85 -5.19 -4.84
CA ARG A 134 7.88 -5.35 -5.94
C ARG A 134 6.67 -6.17 -5.54
N GLU A 135 6.85 -7.13 -4.64
CA GLU A 135 5.85 -8.08 -4.12
C GLU A 135 5.14 -7.56 -2.86
N GLY A 136 5.87 -6.88 -1.96
CA GLY A 136 5.44 -6.58 -0.59
C GLY A 136 4.22 -5.65 -0.45
N GLY A 137 3.77 -5.02 -1.53
CA GLY A 137 2.53 -4.23 -1.54
C GLY A 137 1.26 -5.08 -1.47
N LEU A 138 1.33 -6.39 -1.79
CA LEU A 138 0.16 -7.26 -2.04
C LEU A 138 -0.89 -7.19 -0.92
N TYR A 139 -0.54 -7.62 0.30
CA TYR A 139 -1.51 -7.72 1.38
C TYR A 139 -2.02 -6.34 1.85
N ARG A 140 -1.17 -5.30 1.75
CA ARG A 140 -1.50 -3.94 2.19
C ARG A 140 -2.68 -3.33 1.43
N TRP A 141 -2.90 -3.75 0.19
CA TRP A 141 -3.94 -3.24 -0.71
C TRP A 141 -4.99 -4.30 -1.05
N GLU A 142 -4.57 -5.50 -1.43
CA GLU A 142 -5.45 -6.53 -1.98
C GLU A 142 -6.16 -7.37 -0.90
N ARG A 143 -5.89 -7.15 0.40
CA ARG A 143 -6.52 -7.92 1.49
C ARG A 143 -8.05 -7.91 1.46
N ARG A 144 -8.69 -6.93 0.83
CA ARG A 144 -10.16 -6.87 0.71
C ARG A 144 -10.75 -8.04 -0.08
N TYR A 145 -9.99 -8.58 -1.04
CA TYR A 145 -10.40 -9.71 -1.90
C TYR A 145 -10.20 -11.08 -1.25
N LEU A 146 -9.44 -11.18 -0.17
CA LEU A 146 -9.30 -12.40 0.63
C LEU A 146 -10.58 -12.64 1.45
N GLU A 147 -11.03 -13.89 1.56
CA GLU A 147 -12.16 -14.30 2.39
C GLU A 147 -11.89 -14.13 3.89
N ARG A 148 -12.95 -14.13 4.71
CA ARG A 148 -12.86 -13.82 6.15
C ARG A 148 -11.87 -14.71 6.90
N GLU A 149 -11.84 -16.01 6.59
CA GLU A 149 -10.98 -17.00 7.24
C GLU A 149 -9.52 -16.83 6.84
N ASP A 150 -9.25 -16.69 5.54
CA ASP A 150 -7.90 -16.47 5.00
C ASP A 150 -7.31 -15.15 5.52
N ARG A 151 -8.10 -14.07 5.54
CA ARG A 151 -7.74 -12.79 6.20
C ARG A 151 -7.41 -12.97 7.68
N ALA A 152 -8.11 -13.86 8.38
CA ALA A 152 -7.86 -14.13 9.79
C ALA A 152 -6.53 -14.88 9.99
N ARG A 153 -6.25 -15.93 9.19
CA ARG A 153 -4.97 -16.65 9.24
C ARG A 153 -3.78 -15.75 8.93
N ILE A 154 -3.84 -14.97 7.85
CA ILE A 154 -2.76 -14.06 7.46
C ILE A 154 -2.55 -12.96 8.52
N ARG A 155 -3.63 -12.44 9.12
CA ARG A 155 -3.53 -11.45 10.21
C ARG A 155 -2.76 -12.01 11.43
N VAL A 156 -2.93 -13.28 11.79
CA VAL A 156 -2.15 -13.89 12.90
C VAL A 156 -0.65 -13.81 12.62
N VAL A 157 -0.22 -14.06 11.38
CA VAL A 157 1.20 -13.94 10.98
C VAL A 157 1.69 -12.49 11.09
N TYR A 158 0.91 -11.52 10.61
CA TYR A 158 1.27 -10.09 10.75
C TYR A 158 1.29 -9.61 12.19
N ASN A 159 0.39 -10.10 13.05
CA ASN A 159 0.41 -9.81 14.48
C ASN A 159 1.73 -10.31 15.10
N ALA A 160 2.16 -11.53 14.79
CA ALA A 160 3.44 -12.06 15.27
C ALA A 160 4.65 -11.21 14.83
N VAL A 161 4.58 -10.51 13.68
CA VAL A 161 5.62 -9.52 13.29
C VAL A 161 5.60 -8.30 14.21
N HIS A 162 4.41 -7.78 14.57
CA HIS A 162 4.29 -6.69 15.55
C HIS A 162 4.83 -7.13 16.92
N ASP A 163 4.51 -8.36 17.34
CA ASP A 163 4.93 -8.92 18.62
C ASP A 163 6.46 -9.03 18.75
N THR A 164 7.20 -9.30 17.65
CA THR A 164 8.69 -9.30 17.68
C THR A 164 9.29 -7.92 17.96
N LEU A 165 8.60 -6.83 17.64
CA LEU A 165 9.01 -5.47 17.97
C LEU A 165 8.47 -5.02 19.34
N ALA A 166 7.27 -5.47 19.72
CA ALA A 166 6.57 -4.99 20.91
C ALA A 166 7.36 -5.18 22.21
N GLY A 167 8.02 -6.34 22.39
CA GLY A 167 8.87 -6.61 23.57
C GLY A 167 9.96 -5.55 23.77
N PRO A 168 10.95 -5.45 22.87
CA PRO A 168 12.03 -4.48 23.03
C PRO A 168 11.59 -3.01 22.88
N ILE A 169 10.42 -2.70 22.30
CA ILE A 169 9.81 -1.36 22.38
C ILE A 169 9.34 -1.06 23.82
N ALA A 170 8.72 -2.02 24.52
CA ALA A 170 8.33 -1.82 25.91
C ALA A 170 9.57 -1.64 26.81
N ASP A 171 10.63 -2.41 26.58
CA ASP A 171 11.90 -2.30 27.32
C ASP A 171 12.60 -0.93 27.08
N LEU A 172 12.37 -0.29 25.93
CA LEU A 172 12.87 1.06 25.60
C LEU A 172 12.08 2.18 26.32
N HIS A 173 10.83 1.91 26.71
CA HIS A 173 9.93 2.88 27.34
C HIS A 173 9.40 2.36 28.70
N PRO A 174 10.28 2.12 29.70
CA PRO A 174 9.88 1.53 30.99
C PRO A 174 8.94 2.40 31.82
N ASP A 175 8.91 3.72 31.55
CA ASP A 175 8.01 4.69 32.20
C ASP A 175 6.63 4.78 31.53
N ALA A 176 6.40 4.09 30.39
CA ALA A 176 5.07 3.99 29.78
C ALA A 176 4.16 3.10 30.64
N ASP A 177 2.87 3.42 30.72
CA ASP A 177 1.92 2.67 31.56
C ASP A 177 1.86 1.18 31.13
N PRO A 178 2.33 0.22 31.97
CA PRO A 178 2.29 -1.20 31.62
C PRO A 178 0.88 -1.76 31.47
N ALA A 179 -0.15 -1.04 31.95
CA ALA A 179 -1.55 -1.37 31.76
C ALA A 179 -2.13 -0.89 30.42
N ASP A 180 -1.45 0.00 29.68
CA ASP A 180 -1.85 0.42 28.33
C ASP A 180 -0.88 -0.05 27.23
N PRO A 181 -0.95 -1.32 26.79
CA PRO A 181 -0.13 -1.82 25.69
C PRO A 181 -0.45 -1.14 24.34
N ALA A 182 -1.45 -0.25 24.26
CA ALA A 182 -1.77 0.48 23.05
C ALA A 182 -0.60 1.34 22.55
N ASP A 183 0.19 1.95 23.44
CA ASP A 183 1.34 2.79 23.05
C ASP A 183 2.44 1.95 22.38
N THR A 184 2.84 0.84 23.00
CA THR A 184 3.82 -0.11 22.46
C THR A 184 3.37 -0.70 21.13
N GLN A 185 2.11 -1.14 21.03
CA GLN A 185 1.55 -1.69 19.79
C GLN A 185 1.42 -0.62 18.70
N LEU A 186 1.08 0.61 19.05
CA LEU A 186 1.03 1.75 18.14
C LEU A 186 2.43 2.08 17.58
N ARG A 187 3.46 2.14 18.42
CA ARG A 187 4.86 2.31 17.98
C ARG A 187 5.30 1.18 17.05
N ALA A 188 5.00 -0.08 17.38
CA ALA A 188 5.31 -1.22 16.52
C ALA A 188 4.61 -1.13 15.14
N ALA A 189 3.31 -0.78 15.12
CA ALA A 189 2.56 -0.55 13.89
C ALA A 189 3.12 0.62 13.07
N ALA A 190 3.56 1.69 13.73
CA ALA A 190 4.15 2.87 13.09
C ALA A 190 5.51 2.55 12.45
N VAL A 191 6.40 1.83 13.14
CA VAL A 191 7.69 1.34 12.60
C VAL A 191 7.47 0.45 11.38
N LEU A 192 6.57 -0.53 11.47
CA LEU A 192 6.26 -1.41 10.34
C LEU A 192 5.59 -0.65 9.17
N SER A 193 4.80 0.38 9.44
CA SER A 193 4.22 1.27 8.42
C SER A 193 5.28 2.11 7.71
N ALA A 194 6.28 2.63 8.45
CA ALA A 194 7.39 3.38 7.89
C ALA A 194 8.25 2.49 6.96
N ILE A 195 8.63 1.29 7.41
CA ILE A 195 9.35 0.32 6.57
C ILE A 195 8.50 -0.10 5.36
N GLY A 196 7.24 -0.47 5.59
CA GLY A 196 6.29 -0.89 4.55
C GLY A 196 5.88 0.20 3.56
N SER A 197 6.17 1.48 3.85
CA SER A 197 5.89 2.62 2.98
C SER A 197 6.53 2.47 1.59
N ILE A 198 7.75 1.93 1.53
CA ILE A 198 8.55 1.85 0.30
C ILE A 198 7.92 0.97 -0.78
N THR A 199 7.01 0.07 -0.42
CA THR A 199 6.31 -0.82 -1.37
C THR A 199 5.23 -0.10 -2.17
N ALA A 200 4.74 1.06 -1.68
CA ALA A 200 3.66 1.83 -2.28
C ALA A 200 4.12 2.84 -3.36
N HIS A 201 5.44 3.03 -3.54
CA HIS A 201 5.99 3.98 -4.50
C HIS A 201 7.32 3.48 -5.09
N ARG A 202 7.79 4.14 -6.15
CA ARG A 202 9.02 3.77 -6.89
C ARG A 202 10.12 4.84 -6.86
N THR A 203 10.11 5.73 -5.86
CA THR A 203 11.23 6.66 -5.63
C THR A 203 12.52 5.86 -5.43
N ALA A 204 13.62 6.31 -6.05
CA ALA A 204 14.88 5.59 -6.09
C ALA A 204 15.93 6.22 -5.16
N LEU A 205 16.54 5.38 -4.33
CA LEU A 205 17.75 5.63 -3.55
C LEU A 205 18.61 4.36 -3.62
N SER A 206 19.91 4.47 -3.35
CA SER A 206 20.76 3.29 -3.14
C SER A 206 20.31 2.53 -1.89
N THR A 207 20.45 1.21 -1.88
CA THR A 207 20.05 0.35 -0.75
C THR A 207 20.58 0.87 0.59
N THR A 208 21.87 1.21 0.67
CA THR A 208 22.48 1.75 1.91
C THR A 208 21.83 3.05 2.38
N ARG A 209 21.61 4.04 1.49
CA ARG A 209 20.92 5.28 1.87
C ARG A 209 19.48 5.01 2.30
N LEU A 210 18.80 4.07 1.64
CA LEU A 210 17.42 3.73 1.97
C LEU A 210 17.29 3.01 3.31
N VAL A 211 18.19 2.07 3.63
CA VAL A 211 18.25 1.41 4.94
C VAL A 211 18.52 2.44 6.04
N ASN A 212 19.49 3.33 5.85
CA ASN A 212 19.81 4.39 6.82
C ASN A 212 18.60 5.31 7.07
N LEU A 213 18.01 5.86 6.01
CA LEU A 213 16.85 6.77 6.10
C LEU A 213 15.63 6.10 6.76
N ILE A 214 15.35 4.83 6.43
CA ILE A 214 14.26 4.10 7.08
C ILE A 214 14.58 3.85 8.55
N GLY A 215 15.85 3.56 8.89
CA GLY A 215 16.33 3.47 10.28
C GLY A 215 16.12 4.77 11.05
N GLU A 216 16.53 5.90 10.49
CA GLU A 216 16.30 7.25 11.06
C GLU A 216 14.82 7.51 11.30
N ILE A 217 13.95 7.31 10.29
CA ILE A 217 12.50 7.50 10.42
C ILE A 217 11.89 6.59 11.49
N CYS A 218 12.37 5.35 11.63
CA CYS A 218 11.91 4.44 12.68
C CYS A 218 12.38 4.90 14.07
N TRP A 219 13.58 5.45 14.19
CA TRP A 219 14.08 6.02 15.44
C TRP A 219 13.39 7.34 15.82
N ASP A 220 13.06 8.19 14.84
CA ASP A 220 12.20 9.37 15.03
C ASP A 220 10.84 8.93 15.62
N ILE A 221 10.18 7.92 15.03
CA ILE A 221 8.93 7.34 15.53
C ILE A 221 9.09 6.81 16.97
N LEU A 222 10.13 6.02 17.24
CA LEU A 222 10.34 5.43 18.56
C LEU A 222 10.59 6.49 19.63
N ARG A 223 11.32 7.56 19.33
CA ARG A 223 11.62 8.66 20.26
C ARG A 223 10.49 9.70 20.40
N THR A 224 9.39 9.55 19.66
CA THR A 224 8.26 10.49 19.70
C THR A 224 7.50 10.39 21.02
N ASP A 225 7.29 11.49 21.72
CA ASP A 225 6.31 11.56 22.81
C ASP A 225 4.90 11.42 22.24
N LEU A 226 4.18 10.37 22.66
CA LEU A 226 2.80 10.14 22.22
C LEU A 226 1.84 10.94 23.11
N PRO A 227 0.93 11.74 22.53
CA PRO A 227 -0.20 12.30 23.26
C PRO A 227 -1.04 11.19 23.92
N PRO A 228 -1.72 11.47 25.05
CA PRO A 228 -2.52 10.48 25.75
C PRO A 228 -3.52 9.75 24.86
N ALA A 229 -3.68 8.44 25.08
CA ALA A 229 -4.75 7.67 24.46
C ALA A 229 -6.12 8.24 24.83
N PRO A 230 -7.13 8.18 23.94
CA PRO A 230 -8.49 8.54 24.31
C PRO A 230 -9.00 7.57 25.38
N GLY A 231 -9.73 8.09 26.38
CA GLY A 231 -10.39 7.27 27.39
C GLY A 231 -11.47 6.32 26.82
N PRO A 232 -12.18 5.58 27.67
CA PRO A 232 -13.29 4.72 27.25
C PRO A 232 -14.33 5.46 26.40
N ILE A 233 -15.00 4.76 25.48
CA ILE A 233 -16.03 5.36 24.62
C ILE A 233 -17.22 5.80 25.48
N GLY A 234 -17.30 7.10 25.74
CA GLY A 234 -18.39 7.72 26.50
C GLY A 234 -19.52 8.19 25.59
N GLY A 235 -20.53 7.33 25.42
CA GLY A 235 -21.77 7.65 24.69
C GLY A 235 -21.69 7.44 23.17
N ASP A 236 -22.85 7.54 22.52
CA ASP A 236 -22.98 7.35 21.08
C ASP A 236 -22.32 8.49 20.28
N PRO A 237 -21.71 8.18 19.12
CA PRO A 237 -21.10 9.20 18.25
C PRO A 237 -22.16 10.18 17.73
N VAL A 238 -22.10 11.43 18.21
CA VAL A 238 -22.99 12.50 17.74
C VAL A 238 -22.63 12.85 16.30
N ILE A 239 -23.42 12.35 15.35
CA ILE A 239 -23.33 12.73 13.93
C ILE A 239 -23.67 14.22 13.81
N ARG A 240 -22.64 15.06 13.62
CA ARG A 240 -22.80 16.51 13.41
C ARG A 240 -22.80 16.84 11.93
N GLY A 241 -23.71 17.72 11.51
CA GLY A 241 -23.82 18.24 10.15
C GLY A 241 -25.23 18.15 9.59
N LEU A 242 -25.56 19.01 8.63
CA LEU A 242 -26.80 18.91 7.85
C LEU A 242 -26.66 17.82 6.78
N PRO A 243 -27.74 17.11 6.42
CA PRO A 243 -27.71 16.13 5.35
C PRO A 243 -27.37 16.80 4.01
N VAL A 244 -26.46 16.20 3.25
CA VAL A 244 -26.08 16.68 1.92
C VAL A 244 -27.28 16.55 0.98
N ILE A 245 -27.88 17.67 0.56
CA ILE A 245 -29.11 17.67 -0.26
C ILE A 245 -28.83 17.23 -1.72
N SER A 246 -27.64 17.53 -2.25
CA SER A 246 -27.27 17.19 -3.63
C SER A 246 -27.17 15.69 -3.85
N LYS A 247 -28.04 15.13 -4.71
CA LYS A 247 -28.00 13.71 -5.11
C LYS A 247 -26.68 13.30 -5.77
N ARG A 248 -26.04 14.20 -6.53
CA ARG A 248 -24.70 13.95 -7.09
C ARG A 248 -23.67 13.71 -5.98
N GLU A 249 -23.72 14.51 -4.92
CA GLU A 249 -22.78 14.41 -3.79
C GLU A 249 -23.10 13.23 -2.86
N GLN A 250 -24.36 12.84 -2.73
CA GLN A 250 -24.76 11.57 -2.09
C GLN A 250 -24.16 10.38 -2.86
N LEU A 251 -24.39 10.30 -4.18
CA LEU A 251 -23.86 9.24 -5.04
C LEU A 251 -22.34 9.12 -4.96
N LEU A 252 -21.60 10.23 -4.99
CA LEU A 252 -20.14 10.22 -4.86
C LEU A 252 -19.66 9.77 -3.48
N THR A 253 -20.46 10.00 -2.42
CA THR A 253 -20.11 9.56 -1.06
C THR A 253 -20.33 8.05 -0.91
N GLU A 254 -21.47 7.54 -1.39
CA GLU A 254 -21.75 6.10 -1.35
C GLU A 254 -20.88 5.29 -2.32
N ALA A 255 -20.55 5.83 -3.49
CA ALA A 255 -19.59 5.21 -4.41
C ALA A 255 -18.22 5.00 -3.74
N ILE A 256 -17.68 5.99 -3.03
CA ILE A 256 -16.42 5.85 -2.30
C ILE A 256 -16.52 4.75 -1.23
N ARG A 257 -17.59 4.75 -0.43
CA ARG A 257 -17.83 3.75 0.61
C ARG A 257 -17.91 2.33 0.04
N ILE A 258 -18.71 2.14 -0.99
CA ILE A 258 -18.99 0.84 -1.59
C ILE A 258 -17.74 0.32 -2.33
N PHE A 259 -17.13 1.11 -3.21
CA PHE A 259 -15.88 0.73 -3.89
C PHE A 259 -14.73 0.46 -2.89
N GLY A 260 -14.61 1.25 -1.81
CA GLY A 260 -13.56 1.05 -0.81
C GLY A 260 -13.72 -0.23 0.02
N ARG A 261 -14.96 -0.69 0.24
CA ARG A 261 -15.27 -1.89 1.06
C ARG A 261 -15.11 -3.20 0.30
N GLN A 262 -15.70 -3.33 -0.89
CA GLN A 262 -15.74 -4.58 -1.66
C GLN A 262 -14.97 -4.54 -2.98
N GLY A 263 -14.42 -3.37 -3.35
CA GLY A 263 -13.70 -3.16 -4.59
C GLY A 263 -14.61 -2.74 -5.75
N TYR A 264 -14.01 -2.26 -6.84
CA TYR A 264 -14.77 -1.77 -8.00
C TYR A 264 -15.60 -2.87 -8.64
N HIS A 265 -15.06 -4.06 -8.87
CA HIS A 265 -15.76 -5.09 -9.66
C HIS A 265 -17.05 -5.56 -9.00
N GLU A 266 -17.01 -5.90 -7.71
CA GLU A 266 -18.16 -6.43 -6.95
C GLU A 266 -19.26 -5.38 -6.70
N ALA A 267 -18.92 -4.09 -6.66
CA ALA A 267 -19.90 -3.01 -6.49
C ALA A 267 -20.89 -2.88 -7.65
N SER A 268 -22.16 -2.58 -7.37
CA SER A 268 -23.17 -2.32 -8.42
C SER A 268 -23.66 -0.87 -8.44
N ILE A 269 -24.16 -0.41 -9.60
CA ILE A 269 -24.77 0.92 -9.73
C ILE A 269 -26.12 0.96 -9.00
N GLU A 270 -26.79 -0.18 -8.96
CA GLU A 270 -28.04 -0.47 -8.27
C GLU A 270 -27.89 -0.25 -6.77
N GLU A 271 -26.84 -0.83 -6.16
CA GLU A 271 -26.49 -0.67 -4.75
C GLU A 271 -26.10 0.77 -4.40
N ILE A 272 -25.26 1.42 -5.21
CA ILE A 272 -24.85 2.82 -4.99
C ILE A 272 -26.07 3.76 -5.11
N GLY A 273 -26.96 3.50 -6.08
CA GLY A 273 -28.23 4.22 -6.22
C GLY A 273 -29.12 4.04 -4.99
N ALA A 274 -29.31 2.79 -4.55
CA ALA A 274 -30.13 2.46 -3.39
C ALA A 274 -29.59 3.11 -2.10
N ALA A 275 -28.27 3.09 -1.88
CA ALA A 275 -27.61 3.78 -0.76
C ALA A 275 -27.83 5.30 -0.82
N ALA A 276 -27.80 5.91 -2.02
CA ALA A 276 -28.18 7.30 -2.25
C ALA A 276 -29.71 7.53 -2.33
N SER A 277 -30.53 6.54 -1.98
CA SER A 277 -32.00 6.58 -2.02
C SER A 277 -32.58 7.03 -3.37
N ILE A 278 -32.03 6.50 -4.47
CA ILE A 278 -32.56 6.63 -5.84
C ILE A 278 -32.47 5.27 -6.59
N ASN A 279 -33.13 5.13 -7.72
CA ASN A 279 -33.00 3.93 -8.56
C ASN A 279 -31.77 4.01 -9.49
N ALA A 280 -31.31 2.85 -9.99
CA ALA A 280 -30.16 2.74 -10.89
C ALA A 280 -30.27 3.63 -12.14
N SER A 281 -31.45 3.69 -12.77
CA SER A 281 -31.70 4.54 -13.94
C SER A 281 -31.55 6.03 -13.66
N SER A 282 -31.77 6.47 -12.41
CA SER A 282 -31.48 7.86 -12.00
C SER A 282 -29.99 8.12 -11.78
N VAL A 283 -29.17 7.11 -11.43
CA VAL A 283 -27.70 7.26 -11.35
C VAL A 283 -27.12 7.62 -12.72
N TYR A 284 -27.62 6.98 -13.78
CA TYR A 284 -27.20 7.25 -15.17
C TYR A 284 -27.53 8.67 -15.67
N ARG A 285 -28.37 9.43 -14.95
CA ARG A 285 -28.60 10.87 -15.23
C ARG A 285 -27.46 11.77 -14.73
N TYR A 286 -26.62 11.27 -13.82
CA TYR A 286 -25.49 12.01 -13.25
C TYR A 286 -24.13 11.51 -13.78
N PHE A 287 -24.02 10.21 -14.08
CA PHE A 287 -22.78 9.57 -14.52
C PHE A 287 -23.08 8.57 -15.63
N ALA A 288 -22.46 8.73 -16.80
CA ALA A 288 -22.75 7.88 -17.97
C ALA A 288 -22.37 6.40 -17.76
N SER A 289 -21.38 6.14 -16.91
CA SER A 289 -20.97 4.79 -16.52
C SER A 289 -20.45 4.72 -15.08
N LYS A 290 -20.28 3.48 -14.61
CA LYS A 290 -19.61 3.15 -13.34
C LYS A 290 -18.15 3.63 -13.31
N ALA A 291 -17.47 3.65 -14.46
CA ALA A 291 -16.12 4.19 -14.58
C ALA A 291 -16.10 5.72 -14.46
N ASP A 292 -17.10 6.43 -15.00
CA ASP A 292 -17.22 7.89 -14.85
C ASP A 292 -17.57 8.30 -13.41
N LEU A 293 -18.41 7.50 -12.73
CA LEU A 293 -18.70 7.66 -11.31
C LEU A 293 -17.44 7.47 -10.45
N LEU A 294 -16.62 6.44 -10.76
CA LEU A 294 -15.33 6.23 -10.11
C LEU A 294 -14.38 7.42 -10.38
N ALA A 295 -14.23 7.85 -11.63
CA ALA A 295 -13.39 9.00 -12.00
C ALA A 295 -13.81 10.28 -11.27
N ALA A 296 -15.11 10.57 -11.19
CA ALA A 296 -15.63 11.72 -10.45
C ALA A 296 -15.37 11.62 -8.94
N ALA A 297 -15.38 10.42 -8.35
CA ALA A 297 -15.01 10.21 -6.95
C ALA A 297 -13.51 10.46 -6.70
N PHE A 298 -12.64 10.07 -7.64
CA PHE A 298 -11.21 10.40 -7.63
C PHE A 298 -10.98 11.92 -7.73
N HIS A 299 -11.63 12.62 -8.66
CA HIS A 299 -11.49 14.08 -8.80
C HIS A 299 -11.95 14.82 -7.54
N ARG A 300 -13.15 14.50 -7.01
CA ARG A 300 -13.65 15.08 -5.74
C ARG A 300 -12.68 14.86 -4.58
N THR A 301 -12.01 13.71 -4.54
CA THR A 301 -10.96 13.42 -3.54
C THR A 301 -9.74 14.31 -3.73
N GLY A 302 -9.24 14.43 -4.96
CA GLY A 302 -8.10 15.30 -5.30
C GLY A 302 -8.38 16.77 -5.01
N GLU A 303 -9.57 17.26 -5.34
CA GLU A 303 -10.03 18.63 -5.05
C GLU A 303 -10.06 18.92 -3.54
N ARG A 304 -10.58 17.98 -2.72
CA ARG A 304 -10.57 18.13 -1.25
C ARG A 304 -9.16 18.17 -0.67
N VAL A 305 -8.24 17.37 -1.18
CA VAL A 305 -6.82 17.44 -0.79
C VAL A 305 -6.20 18.77 -1.20
N ALA A 306 -6.42 19.22 -2.44
CA ALA A 306 -5.88 20.47 -2.95
C ALA A 306 -6.39 21.69 -2.17
N ILE A 307 -7.69 21.76 -1.86
CA ILE A 307 -8.25 22.83 -1.02
C ILE A 307 -7.64 22.78 0.39
N GLY A 308 -7.61 21.58 0.99
CA GLY A 308 -7.03 21.37 2.32
C GLY A 308 -5.56 21.83 2.40
N ASN A 309 -4.75 21.52 1.38
CA ASN A 309 -3.35 21.95 1.27
C ASN A 309 -3.21 23.46 1.10
N ASN A 310 -4.03 24.08 0.24
CA ASN A 310 -3.96 25.53 -0.01
C ASN A 310 -4.27 26.36 1.24
N GLU A 311 -5.31 25.99 1.98
CA GLU A 311 -5.63 26.63 3.27
C GLU A 311 -4.55 26.36 4.33
N ALA A 312 -3.95 25.16 4.34
CA ALA A 312 -2.83 24.82 5.23
C ALA A 312 -1.62 25.74 4.98
N LEU A 313 -1.30 26.00 3.71
CA LEU A 313 -0.24 26.90 3.28
C LEU A 313 -0.57 28.37 3.62
N ALA A 314 -1.82 28.79 3.46
CA ALA A 314 -2.27 30.15 3.78
C ALA A 314 -2.25 30.47 5.30
N GLU A 315 -2.46 29.46 6.14
CA GLU A 315 -2.40 29.57 7.61
C GLU A 315 -1.00 29.38 8.21
N ALA A 316 -0.04 28.87 7.42
CA ALA A 316 1.27 28.46 7.92
C ALA A 316 2.22 29.64 8.17
N THR A 317 2.96 29.53 9.27
CA THR A 317 3.99 30.49 9.70
C THR A 317 5.40 30.11 9.20
N SER A 318 5.61 28.88 8.75
CA SER A 318 6.87 28.36 8.22
C SER A 318 6.64 27.14 7.31
N ARG A 319 7.66 26.70 6.57
CA ARG A 319 7.60 25.47 5.75
C ARG A 319 7.32 24.22 6.61
N ALA A 320 7.95 24.11 7.79
CA ALA A 320 7.70 23.02 8.73
C ALA A 320 6.27 23.04 9.31
N ASP A 321 5.74 24.22 9.65
CA ASP A 321 4.34 24.39 10.10
C ASP A 321 3.36 23.99 8.98
N ALA A 322 3.61 24.40 7.74
CA ALA A 322 2.81 23.97 6.58
C ALA A 322 2.81 22.44 6.39
N ALA A 323 3.98 21.80 6.51
CA ALA A 323 4.10 20.35 6.36
C ALA A 323 3.27 19.58 7.41
N VAL A 324 3.21 20.09 8.65
CA VAL A 324 2.41 19.50 9.74
C VAL A 324 0.92 19.80 9.58
N ARG A 325 0.54 21.02 9.15
CA ARG A 325 -0.88 21.33 8.87
C ARG A 325 -1.45 20.47 7.74
N ILE A 326 -0.66 20.22 6.70
CA ILE A 326 -1.03 19.28 5.63
C ILE A 326 -1.19 17.86 6.18
N ALA A 327 -0.28 17.41 7.07
CA ALA A 327 -0.37 16.13 7.76
C ALA A 327 -1.70 15.98 8.52
N ASP A 328 -2.02 16.94 9.39
CA ASP A 328 -3.22 16.93 10.23
C ASP A 328 -4.51 16.94 9.40
N ARG A 329 -4.55 17.74 8.34
CA ARG A 329 -5.72 17.83 7.43
C ARG A 329 -5.90 16.54 6.63
N PHE A 330 -4.81 15.94 6.15
CA PHE A 330 -4.82 14.64 5.48
C PHE A 330 -5.29 13.51 6.42
N ALA A 331 -4.80 13.51 7.67
CA ALA A 331 -5.23 12.57 8.71
C ALA A 331 -6.72 12.71 9.02
N ARG A 332 -7.19 13.93 9.31
CA ARG A 332 -8.62 14.21 9.59
C ARG A 332 -9.54 13.82 8.44
N MET A 333 -9.19 14.17 7.20
CA MET A 333 -9.97 13.79 6.02
C MET A 333 -10.07 12.26 5.88
N THR A 334 -8.97 11.56 6.13
CA THR A 334 -8.87 10.10 6.00
C THR A 334 -9.66 9.37 7.08
N PHE A 335 -9.55 9.80 8.35
CA PHE A 335 -10.31 9.20 9.46
C PHE A 335 -11.83 9.41 9.32
N VAL A 336 -12.27 10.51 8.71
CA VAL A 336 -13.71 10.76 8.44
C VAL A 336 -14.26 9.90 7.29
N MET A 337 -13.42 9.42 6.37
CA MET A 337 -13.86 8.61 5.22
C MET A 337 -12.77 7.61 4.79
N PRO A 338 -12.47 6.57 5.58
CA PRO A 338 -11.33 5.70 5.36
C PRO A 338 -11.43 4.86 4.08
N GLU A 339 -12.64 4.63 3.56
CA GLU A 339 -12.88 3.98 2.28
C GLU A 339 -12.31 4.76 1.07
N ILE A 340 -11.90 6.01 1.26
CA ILE A 340 -11.21 6.81 0.24
C ILE A 340 -9.86 6.20 -0.16
N LEU A 341 -9.16 5.56 0.78
CA LEU A 341 -7.79 5.07 0.55
C LEU A 341 -7.76 3.82 -0.36
N PRO A 342 -8.53 2.74 -0.13
CA PRO A 342 -8.51 1.59 -1.01
C PRO A 342 -9.01 1.92 -2.44
N VAL A 343 -9.89 2.92 -2.57
CA VAL A 343 -10.25 3.48 -3.89
C VAL A 343 -9.03 4.14 -4.52
N TYR A 344 -8.42 5.11 -3.84
CA TYR A 344 -7.33 5.93 -4.37
C TYR A 344 -6.08 5.13 -4.79
N PHE A 345 -5.73 4.08 -4.04
CA PHE A 345 -4.53 3.28 -4.30
C PHE A 345 -4.75 2.06 -5.20
N ALA A 346 -5.91 1.39 -5.11
CA ALA A 346 -6.10 0.08 -5.71
C ALA A 346 -7.23 -0.01 -6.75
N GLU A 347 -8.04 1.04 -6.95
CA GLU A 347 -9.05 1.08 -8.03
C GLU A 347 -8.62 1.88 -9.27
N PHE A 348 -7.40 2.42 -9.23
CA PHE A 348 -6.86 3.24 -10.29
C PHE A 348 -6.82 2.53 -11.66
N SER A 349 -6.55 1.22 -11.70
CA SER A 349 -6.52 0.42 -12.94
C SER A 349 -7.88 0.31 -13.63
N ASN A 350 -8.97 0.58 -12.92
CA ASN A 350 -10.35 0.52 -13.43
C ASN A 350 -10.82 1.84 -14.08
N LEU A 351 -9.94 2.86 -14.13
CA LEU A 351 -10.19 4.13 -14.81
C LEU A 351 -9.75 4.09 -16.28
N PRO A 352 -10.35 4.93 -17.16
CA PRO A 352 -9.85 5.16 -18.52
C PRO A 352 -8.37 5.60 -18.53
N ALA A 353 -7.60 5.19 -19.56
CA ALA A 353 -6.16 5.44 -19.62
C ALA A 353 -5.76 6.93 -19.58
N SER A 354 -6.61 7.82 -20.11
CA SER A 354 -6.45 9.28 -20.01
C SER A 354 -6.56 9.78 -18.56
N GLU A 355 -7.60 9.35 -17.85
CA GLU A 355 -7.84 9.69 -16.44
C GLU A 355 -6.76 9.11 -15.53
N GLN A 356 -6.30 7.89 -15.81
CA GLN A 356 -5.13 7.32 -15.15
C GLN A 356 -3.93 8.27 -15.27
N HIS A 357 -3.51 8.63 -16.48
CA HIS A 357 -2.33 9.47 -16.66
C HIS A 357 -2.43 10.82 -15.92
N ARG A 358 -3.61 11.47 -16.02
CA ARG A 358 -3.91 12.73 -15.32
C ARG A 358 -3.82 12.60 -13.80
N LEU A 359 -4.50 11.61 -13.22
CA LEU A 359 -4.52 11.43 -11.77
C LEU A 359 -3.13 11.10 -11.22
N ARG A 360 -2.36 10.21 -11.86
CA ARG A 360 -0.95 9.92 -11.49
C ARG A 360 -0.08 11.17 -11.46
N SER A 361 -0.32 12.14 -12.36
CA SER A 361 0.37 13.42 -12.35
C SER A 361 0.03 14.23 -11.09
N ILE A 362 -1.26 14.30 -10.72
CA ILE A 362 -1.72 15.00 -9.51
C ILE A 362 -1.16 14.34 -8.24
N GLN A 363 -1.22 13.01 -8.09
CA GLN A 363 -0.66 12.33 -6.91
C GLN A 363 0.83 12.66 -6.73
N ARG A 364 1.60 12.65 -7.84
CA ARG A 364 3.03 12.96 -7.84
C ARG A 364 3.29 14.42 -7.49
N GLN A 365 2.50 15.35 -8.01
CA GLN A 365 2.63 16.77 -7.72
C GLN A 365 2.36 17.05 -6.24
N ASN A 366 1.32 16.48 -5.65
CA ASN A 366 1.01 16.64 -4.22
C ASN A 366 2.15 16.15 -3.32
N VAL A 367 2.78 15.01 -3.66
CA VAL A 367 3.95 14.50 -2.92
C VAL A 367 5.18 15.39 -3.10
N LEU A 368 5.39 15.95 -4.29
CA LEU A 368 6.49 16.88 -4.56
C LEU A 368 6.31 18.21 -3.82
N GLU A 369 5.10 18.77 -3.84
CA GLU A 369 4.76 20.00 -3.11
C GLU A 369 4.98 19.86 -1.61
N TRP A 370 4.55 18.74 -1.02
CA TRP A 370 4.78 18.45 0.40
C TRP A 370 6.27 18.19 0.70
N ALA A 371 7.00 17.49 -0.17
CA ALA A 371 8.44 17.27 0.00
C ALA A 371 9.24 18.59 -0.08
N ASN A 372 8.81 19.53 -0.93
CA ASN A 372 9.39 20.88 -1.03
C ASN A 372 9.20 21.73 0.25
N LEU A 373 8.36 21.29 1.20
CA LEU A 373 8.24 21.92 2.53
C LEU A 373 9.24 21.37 3.55
N LEU A 374 9.94 20.28 3.23
CA LEU A 374 10.96 19.69 4.09
C LEU A 374 12.35 20.21 3.68
N ASP A 375 13.24 20.29 4.66
CA ASP A 375 14.65 20.64 4.44
C ASP A 375 15.49 19.39 4.10
N GLY A 376 16.70 19.61 3.59
CA GLY A 376 17.61 18.54 3.18
C GLY A 376 17.36 17.97 1.77
N ASP A 377 17.76 16.71 1.56
CA ASP A 377 17.74 16.04 0.26
C ASP A 377 16.29 15.79 -0.22
N GLN A 378 15.95 16.31 -1.39
CA GLN A 378 14.59 16.26 -1.97
C GLN A 378 14.18 14.85 -2.47
N VAL A 379 15.09 13.89 -2.54
CA VAL A 379 14.77 12.46 -2.69
C VAL A 379 14.31 11.89 -1.35
N GLU A 380 15.06 12.14 -0.28
CA GLU A 380 14.78 11.65 1.07
C GLU A 380 13.52 12.28 1.66
N ALA A 381 13.29 13.57 1.43
CA ALA A 381 12.04 14.27 1.76
C ALA A 381 10.79 13.57 1.17
N ARG A 382 10.87 13.05 -0.06
CA ARG A 382 9.76 12.28 -0.67
C ARG A 382 9.54 10.94 0.02
N PHE A 383 10.58 10.28 0.52
CA PHE A 383 10.42 9.07 1.34
C PHE A 383 9.77 9.40 2.68
N ARG A 384 10.17 10.49 3.35
CA ARG A 384 9.51 10.99 4.57
C ARG A 384 8.02 11.30 4.33
N VAL A 385 7.66 11.97 3.24
CA VAL A 385 6.24 12.20 2.86
C VAL A 385 5.48 10.89 2.60
N HIS A 386 6.06 9.92 1.87
CA HIS A 386 5.43 8.62 1.65
C HIS A 386 5.26 7.82 2.95
N ALA A 387 6.22 7.90 3.87
CA ALA A 387 6.14 7.29 5.19
C ALA A 387 5.07 7.97 6.07
N ALA A 388 4.93 9.30 6.01
CA ALA A 388 3.90 10.03 6.75
C ALA A 388 2.49 9.70 6.24
N ILE A 389 2.29 9.63 4.92
CA ILE A 389 1.04 9.13 4.31
C ILE A 389 0.77 7.69 4.74
N ALA A 390 1.81 6.84 4.79
CA ALA A 390 1.71 5.46 5.24
C ALA A 390 1.24 5.36 6.71
N GLN A 391 1.72 6.23 7.62
CA GLN A 391 1.29 6.26 9.01
C GLN A 391 -0.24 6.35 9.11
N VAL A 392 -0.85 7.37 8.50
CA VAL A 392 -2.32 7.56 8.53
C VAL A 392 -3.10 6.33 8.06
N ILE A 393 -2.57 5.63 7.05
CA ILE A 393 -3.23 4.47 6.46
C ILE A 393 -3.19 3.26 7.40
N ASP A 394 -2.02 2.90 7.93
CA ASP A 394 -1.86 1.65 8.69
C ASP A 394 -2.09 1.82 10.19
N VAL A 395 -1.65 2.93 10.78
CA VAL A 395 -2.05 3.32 12.15
C VAL A 395 -3.55 3.57 12.20
N GLY A 396 -4.12 4.24 11.20
CA GLY A 396 -5.57 4.42 11.11
C GLY A 396 -6.34 3.09 11.07
N ARG A 397 -5.85 2.09 10.32
CA ARG A 397 -6.42 0.73 10.33
C ARG A 397 -6.35 0.08 11.71
N TRP A 398 -5.24 0.25 12.45
CA TRP A 398 -5.07 -0.28 13.80
C TRP A 398 -6.01 0.42 14.81
N MET A 399 -6.13 1.75 14.72
CA MET A 399 -7.09 2.57 15.47
C MET A 399 -8.56 2.42 15.00
N HIS A 400 -8.85 1.53 14.05
CA HIS A 400 -10.17 1.38 13.42
C HIS A 400 -10.75 2.69 12.84
N PHE A 401 -9.88 3.64 12.51
CA PHE A 401 -10.18 5.01 12.09
C PHE A 401 -11.06 5.81 13.07
N ASP A 402 -10.94 5.52 14.36
CA ASP A 402 -11.58 6.30 15.43
C ASP A 402 -11.09 7.76 15.44
N ALA A 403 -11.95 8.64 14.91
CA ALA A 403 -11.68 10.05 14.64
C ALA A 403 -11.74 10.98 15.87
N ARG A 404 -11.64 10.44 17.09
CA ARG A 404 -11.45 11.22 18.31
C ARG A 404 -10.17 12.06 18.25
N ASN A 405 -10.20 13.24 18.86
CA ASN A 405 -9.12 14.24 18.71
C ASN A 405 -7.78 13.75 19.28
N GLU A 406 -7.82 12.89 20.29
CA GLU A 406 -6.68 12.25 20.96
C GLU A 406 -5.97 11.28 20.00
N ASN A 407 -6.71 10.43 19.29
CA ASN A 407 -6.15 9.57 18.25
C ASN A 407 -5.59 10.38 17.08
N LEU A 408 -6.30 11.42 16.65
CA LEU A 408 -5.82 12.33 15.60
C LEU A 408 -4.53 13.06 16.03
N ALA A 409 -4.41 13.43 17.31
CA ALA A 409 -3.19 14.01 17.87
C ALA A 409 -2.03 12.99 17.91
N ARG A 410 -2.30 11.73 18.28
CA ARG A 410 -1.30 10.64 18.24
C ARG A 410 -0.80 10.37 16.82
N VAL A 411 -1.69 10.34 15.83
CA VAL A 411 -1.31 10.26 14.41
C VAL A 411 -0.53 11.50 13.96
N GLY A 412 -0.95 12.70 14.35
CA GLY A 412 -0.24 13.95 14.05
C GLY A 412 1.18 13.98 14.62
N ALA A 413 1.38 13.48 15.85
CA ALA A 413 2.70 13.35 16.48
C ALA A 413 3.62 12.40 15.68
N LEU A 414 3.11 11.20 15.33
CA LEU A 414 3.84 10.24 14.49
C LEU A 414 4.18 10.82 13.10
N MET A 415 3.23 11.51 12.45
CA MET A 415 3.49 12.16 11.16
C MET A 415 4.52 13.28 11.27
N ARG A 416 4.46 14.11 12.32
CA ARG A 416 5.45 15.16 12.60
C ARG A 416 6.85 14.58 12.72
N ALA A 417 7.04 13.53 13.50
CA ALA A 417 8.33 12.88 13.68
C ALA A 417 8.86 12.29 12.36
N VAL A 418 8.01 11.61 11.59
CA VAL A 418 8.40 11.11 10.26
C VAL A 418 8.82 12.24 9.30
N LEU A 419 8.12 13.37 9.31
CA LEU A 419 8.37 14.50 8.39
C LEU A 419 9.59 15.35 8.78
N LEU A 420 9.74 15.65 10.08
CA LEU A 420 10.67 16.67 10.59
C LEU A 420 11.76 16.12 11.52
N GLY A 421 11.69 14.83 11.90
CA GLY A 421 12.51 14.23 12.94
C GLY A 421 12.01 14.51 14.35
N THR A 422 12.60 13.83 15.34
CA THR A 422 12.55 14.26 16.75
C THR A 422 13.67 15.26 17.02
N ALA A 423 13.31 16.43 17.56
CA ALA A 423 14.24 17.52 17.89
C ALA A 423 14.99 17.27 19.21
#